data_AF-A0A1I6JMS4-F1
#
_entry.id   AF-A0A1I6JMS4-F1
#
_cell.length_a   1.000
_cell.length_b   1.000
_cell.length_c   1.000
_cell.angle_alpha   90.00
_cell.angle_beta   90.00
_cell.angle_gamma   90.00
#
_symmetry.space_group_name_H-M   'P 1'
#
loop_
_entity.id
_entity.type
_entity.pdbx_description
1 polymer ?
#
loop_
_entity_poly.entity_id
_entity_poly.type
_entity_poly.pdbx_seq_one_letter_code
_entity_poly.pdbx_strand_id
1 'polypeptide(L)'
;MALIGDTRFAERSSFFNGQRLFASDLQELDDFNRQMRWLHNQSLHQPGIGAGFATTGTKGAREVSIQPGYAIDARGREIVLADAVVQPVPPVAGDDFGAPVFFDLTVSYPTEALEVAETREGACGATGGAIRLRETPVFCWVRLGPAPDYLPTDAKLRDAVVNGTQLRLARAQVLNCRLEQPLSLAQRRNARPAAQPYVASGLVAKPAWTMPAAGAGASGFGLQLEAVVDTTSAGFRTMPCYSAQVLGRRDFSFDVGDRDVVRLVDGFVMLLAADKAGFKFSMLVPDSLLASLPPGADDPDPQSEDFRKQLLKQVRDEWRIEWIGVEG
;
A
#
# COMPACT_ATOMS: atom_id res chain seq x y z
N MET A 1 10.56 5.40 -7.66
CA MET A 1 11.24 5.33 -8.97
C MET A 1 12.10 4.07 -8.97
N ALA A 2 11.53 2.94 -9.40
CA ALA A 2 12.24 1.66 -9.43
C ALA A 2 13.21 1.67 -10.61
N LEU A 3 14.50 1.63 -10.30
CA LEU A 3 15.56 1.47 -11.28
C LEU A 3 15.43 0.06 -11.88
N ILE A 4 15.05 0.04 -13.16
CA ILE A 4 15.18 -1.09 -14.07
C ILE A 4 16.70 -1.30 -14.29
N GLY A 5 17.37 -1.92 -13.33
CA GLY A 5 18.74 -2.39 -13.47
C GLY A 5 18.70 -3.90 -13.63
N ASP A 6 19.18 -4.40 -14.76
CA ASP A 6 19.10 -5.80 -15.21
C ASP A 6 17.72 -6.31 -15.64
N THR A 7 17.12 -5.69 -16.68
CA THR A 7 16.20 -6.47 -17.53
C THR A 7 17.02 -7.44 -18.38
N ARG A 8 17.47 -8.54 -17.79
CA ARG A 8 17.69 -9.77 -18.56
C ARG A 8 16.32 -10.17 -19.07
N PHE A 9 16.11 -10.14 -20.37
CA PHE A 9 14.87 -10.70 -20.94
C PHE A 9 14.84 -12.18 -20.55
N ALA A 10 13.73 -12.63 -19.96
CA ALA A 10 13.52 -14.05 -19.72
C ALA A 10 13.31 -14.71 -21.09
N GLU A 11 14.30 -15.47 -21.56
CA GLU A 11 14.26 -16.15 -22.85
C GLU A 11 13.64 -17.54 -22.70
N ARG A 12 12.71 -17.88 -23.58
CA ARG A 12 12.06 -19.20 -23.57
C ARG A 12 12.85 -20.14 -24.47
N SER A 13 13.28 -21.28 -23.92
CA SER A 13 13.94 -22.34 -24.69
C SER A 13 13.02 -22.87 -25.80
N SER A 14 13.60 -23.12 -26.97
CA SER A 14 12.95 -23.77 -28.11
C SER A 14 13.70 -25.05 -28.46
N PHE A 15 12.96 -26.12 -28.76
CA PHE A 15 13.51 -27.42 -29.12
C PHE A 15 13.11 -27.81 -30.54
N PHE A 16 14.00 -28.50 -31.26
CA PHE A 16 13.72 -29.03 -32.59
C PHE A 16 14.04 -30.51 -32.72
N ASN A 17 13.41 -31.18 -33.68
CA ASN A 17 13.57 -32.62 -33.90
C ASN A 17 15.04 -32.96 -34.23
N GLY A 18 15.59 -33.94 -33.53
CA GLY A 18 16.98 -34.37 -33.69
C GLY A 18 18.00 -33.56 -32.89
N GLN A 19 17.57 -32.53 -32.14
CA GLN A 19 18.45 -31.81 -31.22
C GLN A 19 18.94 -32.73 -30.10
N ARG A 20 20.24 -32.68 -29.81
CA ARG A 20 20.83 -33.30 -28.62
C ARG A 20 20.55 -32.41 -27.39
N LEU A 21 19.98 -33.01 -26.34
CA LEU A 21 19.74 -32.31 -25.08
C LEU A 21 20.96 -32.38 -24.16
N PHE A 22 21.30 -31.24 -23.58
CA PHE A 22 22.34 -31.07 -22.56
C PHE A 22 21.71 -30.74 -21.20
N ALA A 23 22.49 -30.90 -20.13
CA ALA A 23 22.07 -30.52 -18.79
C ALA A 23 21.76 -29.01 -18.70
N SER A 24 22.50 -28.18 -19.44
CA SER A 24 22.27 -26.73 -19.53
C SER A 24 20.87 -26.41 -20.06
N ASP A 25 20.39 -27.14 -21.07
CA ASP A 25 19.06 -26.88 -21.65
C ASP A 25 17.94 -27.11 -20.62
N LEU A 26 18.09 -28.11 -19.75
CA LEU A 26 17.13 -28.42 -18.69
C LEU A 26 17.26 -27.45 -17.49
N GLN A 27 18.47 -27.02 -17.18
CA GLN A 27 18.73 -26.02 -16.13
C GLN A 27 18.15 -24.66 -16.53
N GLU A 28 18.35 -24.24 -17.78
CA GLU A 28 17.76 -23.01 -18.32
C GLU A 28 16.23 -23.06 -18.33
N LEU A 29 15.64 -24.21 -18.64
CA LEU A 29 14.19 -24.40 -18.58
C LEU A 29 13.65 -24.24 -17.14
N ASP A 30 14.32 -24.81 -16.14
CA ASP A 30 13.93 -24.64 -14.73
C ASP A 30 14.12 -23.18 -14.28
N ASP A 31 15.27 -22.58 -14.59
CA ASP A 31 15.60 -21.20 -14.28
C ASP A 31 14.57 -20.22 -14.86
N PHE A 32 14.15 -20.42 -16.11
CA PHE A 32 13.10 -19.64 -16.76
C PHE A 32 11.78 -19.74 -15.98
N ASN A 33 11.32 -20.96 -15.68
CA ASN A 33 10.06 -21.16 -14.96
C ASN A 33 10.11 -20.57 -13.55
N ARG A 34 11.24 -20.72 -12.85
CA ARG A 34 11.46 -20.13 -11.52
C ARG A 34 11.43 -18.61 -11.57
N GLN A 35 12.14 -17.99 -12.51
CA GLN A 35 12.13 -16.53 -12.69
C GLN A 35 10.73 -16.01 -13.03
N MET A 36 9.97 -16.69 -13.89
CA MET A 36 8.59 -16.30 -14.20
C MET A 36 7.68 -16.36 -12.98
N ARG A 37 7.83 -17.37 -12.11
CA ARG A 37 7.10 -17.43 -10.82
C ARG A 37 7.50 -16.29 -9.89
N TRP A 38 8.79 -15.98 -9.80
CA TRP A 38 9.26 -14.86 -8.97
C TRP A 38 8.72 -13.52 -9.46
N LEU A 39 8.68 -13.29 -10.78
CA LEU A 39 8.07 -12.09 -11.36
C LEU A 39 6.57 -12.01 -11.04
N HIS A 40 5.85 -13.12 -11.17
CA HIS A 40 4.44 -13.20 -10.78
C HIS A 40 4.26 -12.82 -9.31
N ASN A 41 5.01 -13.47 -8.42
CA ASN A 41 4.96 -13.23 -6.98
C ASN A 41 5.27 -11.77 -6.64
N GLN A 42 6.32 -11.20 -7.25
CA GLN A 42 6.71 -9.80 -7.05
C GLN A 42 5.64 -8.82 -7.54
N SER A 43 4.94 -9.14 -8.63
CA SER A 43 3.93 -8.26 -9.23
C SER A 43 2.58 -8.27 -8.50
N LEU A 44 2.20 -9.41 -7.92
CA LEU A 44 0.87 -9.62 -7.35
C LEU A 44 0.86 -9.71 -5.83
N HIS A 45 1.98 -9.98 -5.16
CA HIS A 45 2.03 -10.21 -3.72
C HIS A 45 2.97 -9.23 -3.00
N GLN A 46 2.58 -8.86 -1.79
CA GLN A 46 3.48 -8.20 -0.85
C GLN A 46 4.39 -9.24 -0.17
N PRO A 47 5.61 -8.85 0.26
CA PRO A 47 6.49 -9.72 1.01
C PRO A 47 5.85 -10.13 2.34
N GLY A 48 5.93 -11.40 2.70
CA GLY A 48 5.39 -11.90 3.96
C GLY A 48 5.14 -13.39 3.98
N ILE A 49 4.46 -13.84 5.03
CA ILE A 49 4.13 -15.25 5.22
C ILE A 49 2.82 -15.58 4.50
N GLY A 50 2.84 -16.55 3.59
CA GLY A 50 1.64 -17.01 2.88
C GLY A 50 0.85 -18.03 3.70
N ALA A 51 1.54 -19.02 4.28
CA ALA A 51 0.93 -20.05 5.12
C ALA A 51 1.94 -20.62 6.13
N GLY A 52 1.47 -21.17 7.25
CA GLY A 52 2.33 -21.87 8.22
C GLY A 52 3.32 -20.95 8.93
N PHE A 53 4.58 -21.39 9.09
CA PHE A 53 5.61 -20.71 9.88
C PHE A 53 5.11 -20.36 11.28
N ALA A 54 4.28 -21.21 11.89
CA ALA A 54 3.81 -20.97 13.24
C ALA A 54 5.02 -21.01 14.18
N THR A 55 5.29 -19.89 14.85
CA THR A 55 6.44 -19.74 15.73
C THR A 55 5.97 -19.66 17.17
N THR A 56 6.48 -20.54 18.03
CA THR A 56 6.06 -20.65 19.42
C THR A 56 7.24 -20.66 20.37
N GLY A 57 7.12 -19.93 21.47
CA GLY A 57 8.07 -19.92 22.59
C GLY A 57 7.40 -19.29 23.81
N THR A 58 7.43 -19.99 24.94
CA THR A 58 6.84 -19.54 26.21
C THR A 58 7.86 -18.76 27.04
N LYS A 59 7.39 -17.99 28.04
CA LYS A 59 8.28 -17.39 29.03
C LYS A 59 9.18 -18.47 29.66
N GLY A 60 10.46 -18.14 29.83
CA GLY A 60 11.49 -19.02 30.38
C GLY A 60 12.09 -20.02 29.39
N ALA A 61 11.52 -20.16 28.18
CA ALA A 61 12.06 -21.06 27.17
C ALA A 61 13.43 -20.59 26.68
N ARG A 62 14.29 -21.57 26.37
CA ARG A 62 15.64 -21.37 25.80
C ARG A 62 15.69 -21.70 24.31
N GLU A 63 14.58 -22.15 23.76
CA GLU A 63 14.42 -22.56 22.38
C GLU A 63 13.04 -22.14 21.90
N VAL A 64 12.93 -21.94 20.59
CA VAL A 64 11.68 -21.59 19.91
C VAL A 64 11.44 -22.60 18.79
N SER A 65 10.20 -23.04 18.65
CA SER A 65 9.79 -23.96 17.58
C SER A 65 9.18 -23.18 16.43
N ILE A 66 9.56 -23.55 15.21
CA ILE A 66 9.05 -23.01 13.95
C ILE A 66 8.44 -24.17 13.18
N GLN A 67 7.14 -24.13 12.97
CA GLN A 67 6.42 -25.14 12.20
C GLN A 67 6.56 -24.91 10.69
N PRO A 68 6.37 -25.96 9.86
CA PRO A 68 6.40 -25.86 8.40
C PRO A 68 5.60 -24.68 7.85
N GLY A 69 6.04 -24.13 6.72
CA GLY A 69 5.45 -22.92 6.18
C GLY A 69 5.96 -22.50 4.81
N TYR A 70 5.26 -21.51 4.27
CA TYR A 70 5.51 -20.90 2.98
C TYR A 70 5.48 -19.37 3.11
N ALA A 71 6.47 -18.71 2.53
CA ALA A 71 6.58 -17.26 2.53
C ALA A 71 7.14 -16.75 1.20
N ILE A 72 6.93 -15.46 0.92
CA ILE A 72 7.40 -14.79 -0.29
C ILE A 72 8.20 -13.56 0.14
N ASP A 73 9.41 -13.40 -0.38
CA ASP A 73 10.21 -12.21 -0.13
C ASP A 73 9.99 -11.11 -1.18
N ALA A 74 10.62 -9.95 -1.00
CA ALA A 74 10.45 -8.81 -1.92
C ALA A 74 11.03 -8.97 -3.32
N ARG A 75 11.77 -10.06 -3.57
CA ARG A 75 12.21 -10.45 -4.91
C ARG A 75 11.29 -11.50 -5.52
N GLY A 76 10.17 -11.81 -4.87
CA GLY A 76 9.22 -12.83 -5.30
C GLY A 76 9.67 -14.27 -5.02
N ARG A 77 10.78 -14.45 -4.29
CA ARG A 77 11.35 -15.77 -4.02
C ARG A 77 10.51 -16.51 -2.99
N GLU A 78 10.30 -17.79 -3.27
CA GLU A 78 9.49 -18.69 -2.46
C GLU A 78 10.37 -19.28 -1.35
N ILE A 79 10.02 -19.04 -0.09
CA ILE A 79 10.73 -19.56 1.09
C ILE A 79 9.87 -20.68 1.67
N VAL A 80 10.35 -21.91 1.56
CA VAL A 80 9.60 -23.11 1.98
C VAL A 80 10.32 -23.79 3.14
N LEU A 81 9.62 -23.96 4.25
CA LEU A 81 10.03 -24.83 5.34
C LEU A 81 9.17 -26.09 5.33
N ALA A 82 9.76 -27.24 4.99
CA ALA A 82 9.04 -28.51 4.92
C ALA A 82 8.83 -29.16 6.29
N ASP A 83 9.83 -29.07 7.17
CA ASP A 83 9.85 -29.73 8.48
C ASP A 83 9.98 -28.72 9.61
N ALA A 84 9.48 -29.07 10.79
CA ALA A 84 9.62 -28.20 11.96
C ALA A 84 11.09 -28.04 12.35
N VAL A 85 11.48 -26.81 12.69
CA VAL A 85 12.83 -26.47 13.13
C VAL A 85 12.80 -25.83 14.51
N VAL A 86 13.82 -26.12 15.32
CA VAL A 86 14.03 -25.50 16.62
C VAL A 86 15.19 -24.52 16.51
N GLN A 87 15.01 -23.30 17.02
CA GLN A 87 16.06 -22.28 17.08
C GLN A 87 16.40 -21.98 18.53
N PRO A 88 17.69 -22.00 18.94
CA PRO A 88 18.08 -21.59 20.27
C PRO A 88 17.83 -20.09 20.47
N VAL A 89 17.38 -19.70 21.66
CA VAL A 89 17.26 -18.30 22.06
C VAL A 89 18.68 -17.70 22.19
N PRO A 90 18.91 -16.47 21.72
CA PRO A 90 20.22 -15.82 21.81
C PRO A 90 20.78 -15.87 23.24
N PRO A 91 22.05 -16.30 23.43
CA PRO A 91 22.64 -16.47 24.75
C PRO A 91 23.11 -15.12 25.33
N VAL A 92 22.17 -14.23 25.66
CA VAL A 92 22.45 -12.91 26.26
C VAL A 92 21.92 -12.81 27.68
N ALA A 93 22.74 -12.26 28.58
CA ALA A 93 22.35 -12.05 29.98
C ALA A 93 21.36 -10.89 30.14
N GLY A 94 21.55 -9.82 29.37
CA GLY A 94 20.77 -8.58 29.37
C GLY A 94 21.50 -7.54 28.53
N ASP A 95 21.00 -6.32 28.50
CA ASP A 95 21.77 -5.16 28.01
C ASP A 95 22.80 -4.68 29.05
N ASP A 96 23.48 -3.57 28.74
CA ASP A 96 24.52 -3.01 29.61
C ASP A 96 23.97 -2.55 30.98
N PHE A 97 22.65 -2.46 31.14
CA PHE A 97 21.96 -2.08 32.37
C PHE A 97 21.18 -3.24 33.01
N GLY A 98 21.33 -4.47 32.49
CA GLY A 98 20.64 -5.66 32.99
C GLY A 98 19.17 -5.77 32.58
N ALA A 99 18.69 -4.96 31.63
CA ALA A 99 17.35 -5.05 31.08
C ALA A 99 17.26 -6.07 29.92
N PRO A 100 16.05 -6.52 29.54
CA PRO A 100 15.87 -7.46 28.43
C PRO A 100 16.33 -6.88 27.09
N VAL A 101 17.02 -7.70 26.29
CA VAL A 101 17.43 -7.36 24.92
C VAL A 101 16.36 -7.83 23.94
N PHE A 102 16.04 -6.99 22.95
CA PHE A 102 15.04 -7.29 21.94
C PHE A 102 15.67 -7.89 20.68
N PHE A 103 15.00 -8.91 20.14
CA PHE A 103 15.37 -9.53 18.86
C PHE A 103 14.15 -9.75 17.98
N ASP A 104 14.31 -9.60 16.68
CA ASP A 104 13.38 -10.16 15.70
C ASP A 104 13.95 -11.51 15.21
N LEU A 105 13.17 -12.59 15.33
CA LEU A 105 13.44 -13.84 14.64
C LEU A 105 12.93 -13.70 13.20
N THR A 106 13.81 -13.99 12.25
CA THR A 106 13.54 -13.77 10.83
C THR A 106 13.83 -15.01 9.99
N VAL A 107 13.25 -15.04 8.79
CA VAL A 107 13.52 -16.05 7.76
C VAL A 107 13.85 -15.39 6.42
N SER A 108 14.77 -15.95 5.66
CA SER A 108 15.12 -15.50 4.30
C SER A 108 15.38 -16.67 3.35
N TYR A 109 15.29 -16.39 2.05
CA TYR A 109 15.67 -17.32 1.00
C TYR A 109 17.21 -17.50 0.99
N PRO A 110 17.74 -18.73 0.84
CA PRO A 110 19.18 -18.98 0.83
C PRO A 110 19.85 -18.28 -0.35
N THR A 111 20.85 -17.42 -0.07
CA THR A 111 21.60 -16.69 -1.11
C THR A 111 22.99 -17.25 -1.37
N GLU A 112 23.45 -18.17 -0.53
CA GLU A 112 24.71 -18.89 -0.72
C GLU A 112 24.50 -20.18 -1.52
N ALA A 113 25.57 -20.91 -1.80
CA ALA A 113 25.48 -22.20 -2.50
C ALA A 113 24.51 -23.13 -1.76
N LEU A 114 23.53 -23.66 -2.48
CA LEU A 114 22.53 -24.57 -1.93
C LEU A 114 23.19 -25.87 -1.45
N GLU A 115 22.63 -26.45 -0.39
CA GLU A 115 23.11 -27.71 0.16
C GLU A 115 22.87 -28.85 -0.84
N VAL A 116 23.90 -29.65 -1.10
CA VAL A 116 23.78 -30.82 -1.98
C VAL A 116 23.05 -31.94 -1.25
N ALA A 117 21.85 -32.26 -1.71
CA ALA A 117 21.01 -33.30 -1.12
C ALA A 117 21.32 -34.69 -1.69
N GLU A 118 21.72 -34.75 -2.96
CA GLU A 118 22.00 -35.99 -3.66
C GLU A 118 23.02 -35.75 -4.78
N THR A 119 24.00 -36.65 -4.88
CA THR A 119 25.00 -36.68 -5.95
C THR A 119 24.86 -37.95 -6.77
N ARG A 120 25.36 -37.91 -8.00
CA ARG A 120 25.42 -39.08 -8.88
C ARG A 120 26.74 -39.12 -9.64
N GLU A 121 27.32 -40.31 -9.72
CA GLU A 121 28.51 -40.56 -10.54
C GLU A 121 28.22 -40.34 -12.03
N GLY A 122 29.23 -39.85 -12.76
CA GLY A 122 29.15 -39.69 -14.20
C GLY A 122 29.35 -41.03 -14.92
N ALA A 123 28.65 -41.23 -16.04
CA ALA A 123 28.89 -42.39 -16.87
C ALA A 123 30.24 -42.29 -17.61
N CYS A 124 30.86 -43.43 -17.89
CA CYS A 124 32.05 -43.55 -18.74
C CYS A 124 33.25 -42.68 -18.28
N GLY A 125 33.47 -42.55 -16.97
CA GLY A 125 34.58 -41.78 -16.42
C GLY A 125 34.38 -40.26 -16.43
N ALA A 126 33.18 -39.79 -16.78
CA ALA A 126 32.82 -38.39 -16.58
C ALA A 126 32.72 -38.07 -15.08
N THR A 127 33.06 -36.84 -14.71
CA THR A 127 32.93 -36.36 -13.33
C THR A 127 31.46 -36.42 -12.88
N GLY A 128 31.22 -37.02 -11.71
CA GLY A 128 29.92 -36.96 -11.06
C GLY A 128 29.52 -35.55 -10.62
N GLY A 129 28.27 -35.37 -10.21
CA GLY A 129 27.76 -34.07 -9.82
C GLY A 129 26.52 -34.12 -8.93
N ALA A 130 26.14 -32.97 -8.39
CA ALA A 130 24.89 -32.80 -7.65
C ALA A 130 23.70 -32.95 -8.60
N ILE A 131 22.72 -33.76 -8.20
CA ILE A 131 21.46 -33.96 -8.93
C ILE A 131 20.25 -33.44 -8.15
N ARG A 132 20.42 -33.11 -6.86
CA ARG A 132 19.42 -32.42 -6.05
C ARG A 132 20.10 -31.43 -5.11
N LEU A 133 19.56 -30.21 -5.08
CA LEU A 133 19.96 -29.14 -4.17
C LEU A 133 18.80 -28.81 -3.23
N ARG A 134 19.09 -28.53 -1.97
CA ARG A 134 18.10 -28.13 -0.96
C ARG A 134 18.07 -26.61 -0.83
N GLU A 135 16.88 -26.04 -1.03
CA GLU A 135 16.58 -24.64 -0.70
C GLU A 135 16.11 -24.51 0.75
N THR A 136 17.01 -24.81 1.70
CA THR A 136 16.68 -24.70 3.13
C THR A 136 16.61 -23.22 3.53
N PRO A 137 15.53 -22.77 4.18
CA PRO A 137 15.39 -21.38 4.61
C PRO A 137 16.41 -21.02 5.69
N VAL A 138 16.89 -19.78 5.66
CA VAL A 138 17.88 -19.28 6.63
C VAL A 138 17.16 -18.54 7.75
N PHE A 139 17.34 -18.99 8.98
CA PHE A 139 16.81 -18.32 10.18
C PHE A 139 17.88 -17.46 10.83
N CYS A 140 17.51 -16.27 11.27
CA CYS A 140 18.44 -15.34 11.91
C CYS A 140 17.77 -14.54 13.03
N TRP A 141 18.47 -14.43 14.16
CA TRP A 141 18.11 -13.52 15.25
C TRP A 141 18.73 -12.15 15.01
N VAL A 142 17.88 -11.17 14.70
CA VAL A 142 18.28 -9.79 14.44
C VAL A 142 18.15 -8.97 15.72
N ARG A 143 19.28 -8.54 16.29
CA ARG A 143 19.31 -7.70 17.49
C ARG A 143 18.72 -6.32 17.20
N LEU A 144 17.85 -5.84 18.09
CA LEU A 144 17.20 -4.54 17.97
C LEU A 144 17.82 -3.54 18.95
N GLY A 145 17.80 -2.27 18.56
CA GLY A 145 18.16 -1.13 19.40
C GLY A 145 17.08 -0.84 20.45
N PRO A 146 17.32 0.19 21.28
CA PRO A 146 16.40 0.56 22.36
C PRO A 146 15.07 1.11 21.83
N ALA A 147 14.10 1.21 22.73
CA ALA A 147 12.83 1.90 22.50
C ALA A 147 13.07 3.38 22.14
N PRO A 148 12.16 4.04 21.39
CA PRO A 148 10.86 3.51 20.93
C PRO A 148 10.92 2.76 19.59
N ASP A 149 11.98 2.91 18.82
CA ASP A 149 11.97 2.54 17.39
C ASP A 149 12.21 1.05 17.15
N TYR A 150 12.89 0.35 18.06
CA TYR A 150 13.21 -1.09 17.97
C TYR A 150 13.71 -1.50 16.57
N LEU A 151 14.65 -0.73 16.03
CA LEU A 151 15.24 -1.00 14.73
C LEU A 151 16.44 -1.95 14.86
N PRO A 152 16.72 -2.81 13.85
CA PRO A 152 17.93 -3.60 13.81
C PRO A 152 19.19 -2.74 14.01
N THR A 153 20.09 -3.20 14.89
CA THR A 153 21.36 -2.50 15.17
C THR A 153 22.33 -2.57 14.00
N ASP A 154 22.32 -3.69 13.27
CA ASP A 154 23.10 -3.88 12.05
C ASP A 154 22.37 -3.22 10.86
N ALA A 155 23.07 -2.36 10.12
CA ALA A 155 22.51 -1.62 8.99
C ALA A 155 22.10 -2.53 7.81
N LYS A 156 22.87 -3.58 7.51
CA LYS A 156 22.54 -4.51 6.41
C LYS A 156 21.30 -5.33 6.75
N LEU A 157 21.20 -5.81 7.99
CA LEU A 157 20.00 -6.53 8.45
C LEU A 157 18.79 -5.60 8.54
N ARG A 158 19.00 -4.33 8.91
CA ARG A 158 17.95 -3.30 8.86
C ARG A 158 17.40 -3.18 7.45
N ASP A 159 18.27 -2.98 6.46
CA ASP A 159 17.87 -2.84 5.07
C ASP A 159 17.19 -4.10 4.55
N ALA A 160 17.69 -5.29 4.90
CA ALA A 160 17.08 -6.56 4.49
C ALA A 160 15.65 -6.74 5.05
N VAL A 161 15.43 -6.37 6.32
CA VAL A 161 14.12 -6.45 6.96
C VAL A 161 13.16 -5.39 6.42
N VAL A 162 13.63 -4.15 6.24
CA VAL A 162 12.82 -3.05 5.71
C VAL A 162 12.41 -3.31 4.27
N ASN A 163 13.35 -3.77 3.43
CA ASN A 163 13.11 -4.09 2.03
C ASN A 163 12.40 -5.43 1.84
N GLY A 164 12.12 -6.20 2.89
CA GLY A 164 11.37 -7.44 2.82
C GLY A 164 12.11 -8.62 2.16
N THR A 165 13.44 -8.57 2.07
CA THR A 165 14.26 -9.75 1.69
C THR A 165 14.47 -10.69 2.88
N GLN A 166 14.23 -10.20 4.09
CA GLN A 166 14.24 -10.97 5.33
C GLN A 166 12.95 -10.71 6.11
N LEU A 167 12.17 -11.76 6.33
CA LEU A 167 10.80 -11.66 6.83
C LEU A 167 10.77 -11.91 8.34
N ARG A 168 10.07 -11.05 9.08
CA ARG A 168 9.88 -11.22 10.53
C ARG A 168 8.87 -12.32 10.82
N LEU A 169 9.28 -13.30 11.62
CA LEU A 169 8.42 -14.36 12.14
C LEU A 169 7.84 -13.98 13.50
N ALA A 170 8.69 -13.51 14.40
CA ALA A 170 8.33 -13.15 15.77
C ALA A 170 9.33 -12.16 16.38
N ARG A 171 8.90 -11.46 17.43
CA ARG A 171 9.74 -10.64 18.30
C ARG A 171 9.92 -11.31 19.65
N ALA A 172 11.16 -11.36 20.11
CA ALA A 172 11.55 -11.89 21.41
C ALA A 172 12.10 -10.79 22.33
N GLN A 173 11.83 -10.95 23.62
CA GLN A 173 12.54 -10.27 24.70
C GLN A 173 13.39 -11.32 25.41
N VAL A 174 14.69 -11.11 25.47
CA VAL A 174 15.64 -12.09 25.99
C VAL A 174 16.36 -11.53 27.19
N LEU A 175 16.34 -12.27 28.29
CA LEU A 175 17.04 -11.96 29.52
C LEU A 175 17.55 -13.27 30.13
N ASN A 176 18.78 -13.32 30.61
CA ASN A 176 19.39 -14.52 31.19
C ASN A 176 19.31 -15.75 30.29
N CYS A 177 19.57 -15.58 28.98
CA CYS A 177 19.57 -16.62 27.95
C CYS A 177 18.23 -17.36 27.79
N ARG A 178 17.12 -16.69 28.11
CA ARG A 178 15.75 -17.23 27.99
C ARG A 178 14.78 -16.13 27.58
N LEU A 179 13.63 -16.53 27.08
CA LEU A 179 12.53 -15.62 26.79
C LEU A 179 11.99 -15.00 28.09
N GLU A 180 12.03 -13.68 28.21
CA GLU A 180 11.44 -12.96 29.35
C GLU A 180 9.90 -12.90 29.27
N GLN A 181 9.37 -12.98 28.05
CA GLN A 181 7.95 -12.99 27.72
C GLN A 181 7.69 -14.01 26.59
N PRO A 182 6.45 -14.51 26.42
CA PRO A 182 6.11 -15.27 25.22
C PRO A 182 6.45 -14.50 23.94
N LEU A 183 6.78 -15.23 22.87
CA LEU A 183 7.05 -14.61 21.57
C LEU A 183 5.86 -13.76 21.10
N SER A 184 6.16 -12.56 20.60
CA SER A 184 5.15 -11.70 19.98
C SER A 184 5.14 -11.92 18.47
N LEU A 185 3.95 -12.16 17.92
CA LEU A 185 3.75 -12.29 16.46
C LEU A 185 3.27 -10.98 15.81
N ALA A 186 3.16 -9.88 16.58
CA ALA A 186 2.54 -8.64 16.11
C ALA A 186 3.28 -7.98 14.93
N GLN A 187 4.57 -8.25 14.77
CA GLN A 187 5.40 -7.69 13.69
C GLN A 187 5.39 -8.56 12.42
N ARG A 188 4.77 -9.74 12.48
CA ARG A 188 4.68 -10.68 11.36
C ARG A 188 3.73 -10.11 10.29
N ARG A 189 4.16 -10.15 9.03
CA ARG A 189 3.35 -9.74 7.87
C ARG A 189 2.91 -10.96 7.08
N ASN A 190 1.73 -10.87 6.48
CA ASN A 190 1.23 -11.91 5.59
C ASN A 190 1.51 -11.53 4.13
N ALA A 191 1.84 -12.51 3.30
CA ALA A 191 1.92 -12.34 1.86
C ALA A 191 0.50 -12.18 1.31
N ARG A 192 0.01 -10.95 1.30
CA ARG A 192 -1.29 -10.60 0.74
C ARG A 192 -1.12 -10.21 -0.72
N PRO A 193 -2.14 -10.42 -1.56
CA PRO A 193 -2.20 -9.70 -2.83
C PRO A 193 -1.96 -8.22 -2.56
N ALA A 194 -1.11 -7.57 -3.37
CA ALA A 194 -0.95 -6.14 -3.25
C ALA A 194 -2.33 -5.50 -3.43
N ALA A 195 -2.76 -4.69 -2.46
CA ALA A 195 -3.93 -3.84 -2.63
C ALA A 195 -3.59 -2.89 -3.78
N GLN A 196 -3.96 -3.27 -5.01
CA GLN A 196 -3.94 -2.36 -6.14
C GLN A 196 -5.22 -1.57 -6.01
N PRO A 197 -5.16 -0.31 -5.54
CA PRO A 197 -6.37 0.47 -5.45
C PRO A 197 -6.96 0.61 -6.85
N TYR A 198 -8.26 0.36 -6.97
CA TYR A 198 -8.98 0.69 -8.16
C TYR A 198 -9.22 2.20 -8.16
N VAL A 199 -8.59 2.90 -9.11
CA VAL A 199 -8.65 4.35 -9.22
C VAL A 199 -9.39 4.73 -10.49
N ALA A 200 -10.37 5.61 -10.35
CA ALA A 200 -11.06 6.23 -11.47
C ALA A 200 -11.25 7.72 -11.20
N SER A 201 -11.29 8.51 -12.26
CA SER A 201 -11.54 9.95 -12.20
C SER A 201 -12.49 10.37 -13.30
N GLY A 202 -13.09 11.54 -13.15
CA GLY A 202 -14.02 12.06 -14.13
C GLY A 202 -14.29 13.55 -13.97
N LEU A 203 -15.00 14.09 -14.96
CA LEU A 203 -15.37 15.50 -15.04
C LEU A 203 -16.88 15.61 -15.27
N VAL A 204 -17.56 16.31 -14.37
CA VAL A 204 -18.94 16.75 -14.57
C VAL A 204 -18.90 18.14 -15.22
N ALA A 205 -19.05 18.18 -16.55
CA ALA A 205 -18.89 19.40 -17.33
C ALA A 205 -20.00 20.45 -17.13
N LYS A 206 -21.21 20.01 -16.75
CA LYS A 206 -22.36 20.89 -16.45
C LYS A 206 -23.12 20.36 -15.23
N PRO A 207 -22.61 20.58 -14.01
CA PRO A 207 -23.28 20.11 -12.80
C PRO A 207 -24.67 20.75 -12.66
N ALA A 208 -25.65 19.96 -12.23
CA ALA A 208 -26.97 20.47 -11.89
C ALA A 208 -26.92 21.16 -10.51
N TRP A 209 -26.37 22.37 -10.47
CA TRP A 209 -26.25 23.16 -9.25
C TRP A 209 -27.62 23.55 -8.68
N THR A 210 -27.74 23.43 -7.36
CA THR A 210 -28.91 23.79 -6.58
C THR A 210 -28.47 24.56 -5.32
N MET A 211 -29.36 25.37 -4.77
CA MET A 211 -29.17 26.03 -3.48
C MET A 211 -30.32 25.65 -2.56
N PRO A 212 -30.07 25.20 -1.32
CA PRO A 212 -31.11 24.99 -0.34
C PRO A 212 -31.92 26.28 -0.08
N ALA A 213 -33.23 26.12 0.17
CA ALA A 213 -34.11 27.24 0.49
C ALA A 213 -33.70 27.91 1.82
N ALA A 214 -33.79 29.24 1.88
CA ALA A 214 -33.52 30.00 3.10
C ALA A 214 -34.45 29.52 4.24
N GLY A 215 -33.85 29.05 5.35
CA GLY A 215 -34.58 28.59 6.54
C GLY A 215 -34.54 27.08 6.82
N ALA A 216 -34.27 26.23 5.82
CA ALA A 216 -34.05 24.80 6.02
C ALA A 216 -32.56 24.47 5.81
N GLY A 217 -31.76 24.61 6.88
CA GLY A 217 -30.32 24.34 6.81
C GLY A 217 -29.48 25.47 6.23
N ALA A 218 -30.01 26.69 6.14
CA ALA A 218 -29.21 27.87 5.81
C ALA A 218 -28.11 28.03 6.87
N SER A 219 -26.86 27.81 6.48
CA SER A 219 -25.75 28.14 7.37
C SER A 219 -25.81 29.64 7.63
N GLY A 220 -25.81 30.07 8.90
CA GLY A 220 -25.70 31.50 9.23
C GLY A 220 -24.34 32.12 8.86
N PHE A 221 -23.55 31.44 8.03
CA PHE A 221 -22.17 31.74 7.69
C PHE A 221 -21.96 31.95 6.18
N GLY A 222 -22.97 31.69 5.35
CA GLY A 222 -22.79 31.73 3.90
C GLY A 222 -23.85 31.01 3.07
N LEU A 223 -23.66 31.09 1.75
CA LEU A 223 -24.47 30.45 0.74
C LEU A 223 -23.97 29.03 0.43
N GLN A 224 -24.88 28.06 0.40
CA GLN A 224 -24.55 26.67 0.08
C GLN A 224 -24.96 26.33 -1.36
N LEU A 225 -23.99 25.86 -2.15
CA LEU A 225 -24.16 25.36 -3.50
C LEU A 225 -23.99 23.83 -3.49
N GLU A 226 -24.94 23.12 -4.08
CA GLU A 226 -24.95 21.65 -4.08
C GLU A 226 -25.14 21.08 -5.48
N ALA A 227 -24.44 19.99 -5.79
CA ALA A 227 -24.62 19.21 -7.00
C ALA A 227 -24.47 17.70 -6.70
N VAL A 228 -25.22 16.87 -7.40
CA VAL A 228 -25.04 15.41 -7.33
C VAL A 228 -24.05 14.99 -8.41
N VAL A 229 -23.03 14.23 -8.03
CA VAL A 229 -22.02 13.68 -8.93
C VAL A 229 -22.27 12.19 -9.09
N ASP A 230 -22.64 11.77 -10.30
CA ASP A 230 -22.75 10.37 -10.68
C ASP A 230 -21.39 9.84 -11.16
N THR A 231 -20.96 8.76 -10.53
CA THR A 231 -19.70 8.05 -10.81
C THR A 231 -19.96 6.59 -11.20
N THR A 232 -21.20 6.20 -11.52
CA THR A 232 -21.57 4.81 -11.84
C THR A 232 -20.72 4.21 -12.98
N SER A 233 -20.33 5.03 -13.96
CA SER A 233 -19.45 4.62 -15.06
C SER A 233 -18.05 4.21 -14.61
N ALA A 234 -17.63 4.63 -13.42
CA ALA A 234 -16.39 4.21 -12.78
C ALA A 234 -16.45 2.77 -12.27
N GLY A 235 -17.62 2.17 -12.08
CA GLY A 235 -17.71 0.74 -11.75
C GLY A 235 -17.12 0.32 -10.40
N PHE A 236 -17.07 1.23 -9.41
CA PHE A 236 -16.70 0.90 -8.03
C PHE A 236 -17.62 -0.19 -7.46
N ARG A 237 -17.04 -1.15 -6.75
CA ARG A 237 -17.72 -2.27 -6.09
C ARG A 237 -18.04 -1.96 -4.63
N THR A 238 -17.19 -1.17 -3.97
CA THR A 238 -17.38 -0.65 -2.61
C THR A 238 -17.36 0.88 -2.62
N MET A 239 -17.64 1.52 -1.48
CA MET A 239 -17.58 2.98 -1.38
C MET A 239 -16.10 3.42 -1.46
N PRO A 240 -15.69 4.17 -2.50
CA PRO A 240 -14.31 4.64 -2.62
C PRO A 240 -14.09 5.88 -1.75
N CYS A 241 -12.83 6.19 -1.48
CA CYS A 241 -12.44 7.49 -0.95
C CYS A 241 -12.44 8.51 -2.08
N TYR A 242 -13.45 9.39 -2.10
CA TYR A 242 -13.54 10.46 -3.10
C TYR A 242 -12.73 11.71 -2.70
N SER A 243 -12.21 12.39 -3.72
CA SER A 243 -11.76 13.78 -3.66
C SER A 243 -12.30 14.51 -4.88
N ALA A 244 -12.78 15.74 -4.72
CA ALA A 244 -13.32 16.51 -5.82
C ALA A 244 -13.07 18.01 -5.64
N GLN A 245 -13.04 18.73 -6.75
CA GLN A 245 -12.79 20.17 -6.79
C GLN A 245 -13.65 20.85 -7.87
N VAL A 246 -13.94 22.14 -7.68
CA VAL A 246 -14.58 22.97 -8.70
C VAL A 246 -13.52 23.55 -9.63
N LEU A 247 -13.70 23.38 -10.94
CA LEU A 247 -12.93 24.07 -11.97
C LEU A 247 -13.77 25.20 -12.58
N GLY A 248 -13.15 26.32 -12.94
CA GLY A 248 -13.82 27.46 -13.58
C GLY A 248 -13.39 28.80 -13.01
N ARG A 249 -13.92 29.89 -13.58
CA ARG A 249 -13.69 31.26 -13.09
C ARG A 249 -14.28 31.45 -11.69
N ARG A 250 -13.78 32.43 -10.94
CA ARG A 250 -14.28 32.76 -9.60
C ARG A 250 -14.89 34.15 -9.51
N ASP A 251 -14.66 34.98 -10.53
CA ASP A 251 -15.23 36.31 -10.67
C ASP A 251 -16.56 36.25 -11.40
N PHE A 252 -17.62 36.75 -10.76
CA PHE A 252 -18.98 36.78 -11.31
C PHE A 252 -19.56 38.18 -11.21
N SER A 253 -20.33 38.56 -12.24
CA SER A 253 -21.02 39.86 -12.34
C SER A 253 -22.43 39.76 -11.79
N PHE A 254 -22.86 40.77 -11.05
CA PHE A 254 -24.19 40.84 -10.44
C PHE A 254 -24.83 42.20 -10.70
N ASP A 255 -26.07 42.17 -11.19
CA ASP A 255 -26.88 43.37 -11.33
C ASP A 255 -27.47 43.74 -9.95
N VAL A 256 -27.03 44.86 -9.38
CA VAL A 256 -27.52 45.41 -8.11
C VAL A 256 -28.06 46.82 -8.36
N GLY A 257 -29.39 46.94 -8.48
CA GLY A 257 -30.03 48.18 -8.93
C GLY A 257 -29.65 48.50 -10.38
N ASP A 258 -29.06 49.68 -10.62
CA ASP A 258 -28.60 50.12 -11.95
C ASP A 258 -27.08 49.90 -12.18
N ARG A 259 -26.43 49.05 -11.38
CA ARG A 259 -24.98 48.83 -11.42
C ARG A 259 -24.64 47.35 -11.61
N ASP A 260 -23.60 47.08 -12.41
CA ASP A 260 -22.95 45.78 -12.49
C ASP A 260 -21.79 45.73 -11.48
N VAL A 261 -21.81 44.70 -10.65
CA VAL A 261 -20.94 44.53 -9.50
C VAL A 261 -20.27 43.17 -9.58
N VAL A 262 -18.93 43.16 -9.70
CA VAL A 262 -18.15 41.90 -9.73
C VAL A 262 -17.84 41.43 -8.30
N ARG A 263 -18.05 40.14 -8.03
CA ARG A 263 -17.68 39.48 -6.77
C ARG A 263 -16.91 38.20 -7.01
N LEU A 264 -16.01 37.90 -6.08
CA LEU A 264 -15.29 36.63 -6.03
C LEU A 264 -16.16 35.61 -5.29
N VAL A 265 -16.58 34.56 -5.98
CA VAL A 265 -17.32 33.45 -5.40
C VAL A 265 -16.37 32.27 -5.29
N ASP A 266 -15.94 31.97 -4.07
CA ASP A 266 -15.16 30.79 -3.74
C ASP A 266 -15.57 30.24 -2.37
N GLY A 267 -15.12 29.06 -1.99
CA GLY A 267 -15.71 28.40 -0.82
C GLY A 267 -15.10 27.07 -0.44
N PHE A 268 -15.60 26.55 0.68
CA PHE A 268 -15.15 25.29 1.26
C PHE A 268 -15.94 24.13 0.67
N VAL A 269 -15.23 23.16 0.12
CA VAL A 269 -15.81 21.96 -0.49
C VAL A 269 -15.97 20.86 0.55
N MET A 270 -17.14 20.22 0.55
CA MET A 270 -17.47 19.03 1.33
C MET A 270 -18.13 18.00 0.42
N LEU A 271 -17.76 16.74 0.59
CA LEU A 271 -18.40 15.61 -0.06
C LEU A 271 -19.29 14.92 0.96
N LEU A 272 -20.58 14.82 0.66
CA LEU A 272 -21.61 14.28 1.53
C LEU A 272 -22.25 13.05 0.88
N ALA A 273 -22.77 12.14 1.72
CA ALA A 273 -23.52 10.97 1.27
C ALA A 273 -22.82 10.18 0.15
N ALA A 274 -21.50 10.00 0.26
CA ALA A 274 -20.74 9.21 -0.71
C ALA A 274 -21.16 7.73 -0.64
N ASP A 275 -21.24 7.11 -1.81
CA ASP A 275 -21.44 5.67 -1.98
C ASP A 275 -20.65 5.17 -3.20
N LYS A 276 -20.86 3.93 -3.65
CA LYS A 276 -20.16 3.38 -4.82
C LYS A 276 -20.60 3.99 -6.17
N ALA A 277 -21.75 4.63 -6.22
CA ALA A 277 -22.35 5.17 -7.44
C ALA A 277 -22.16 6.69 -7.55
N GLY A 278 -21.85 7.39 -6.45
CA GLY A 278 -21.62 8.81 -6.50
C GLY A 278 -21.52 9.47 -5.13
N PHE A 279 -21.65 10.79 -5.13
CA PHE A 279 -21.66 11.59 -3.92
C PHE A 279 -22.40 12.91 -4.15
N LYS A 280 -22.76 13.57 -3.06
CA LYS A 280 -23.27 14.93 -3.08
C LYS A 280 -22.11 15.90 -2.86
N PHE A 281 -21.81 16.71 -3.86
CA PHE A 281 -20.86 17.81 -3.77
C PHE A 281 -21.54 19.01 -3.13
N SER A 282 -20.94 19.58 -2.08
CA SER A 282 -21.43 20.76 -1.39
C SER A 282 -20.31 21.79 -1.25
N MET A 283 -20.59 23.04 -1.61
CA MET A 283 -19.67 24.16 -1.47
C MET A 283 -20.31 25.25 -0.63
N LEU A 284 -19.66 25.60 0.47
CA LEU A 284 -20.06 26.73 1.32
C LEU A 284 -19.27 27.97 0.91
N VAL A 285 -19.97 28.97 0.38
CA VAL A 285 -19.44 30.28 0.03
C VAL A 285 -19.70 31.23 1.21
N PRO A 286 -18.67 31.71 1.92
CA PRO A 286 -18.85 32.63 3.04
C PRO A 286 -19.43 33.98 2.59
N ASP A 287 -20.36 34.54 3.37
CA ASP A 287 -20.96 35.85 3.07
C ASP A 287 -19.91 36.98 3.02
N SER A 288 -18.80 36.84 3.75
CA SER A 288 -17.69 37.79 3.74
C SER A 288 -17.00 37.94 2.38
N LEU A 289 -17.15 36.97 1.47
CA LEU A 289 -16.63 37.07 0.09
C LEU A 289 -17.58 37.85 -0.84
N LEU A 290 -18.83 38.05 -0.40
CA LEU A 290 -19.89 38.69 -1.19
C LEU A 290 -20.11 40.15 -0.78
N ALA A 291 -19.67 40.54 0.41
CA ALA A 291 -19.76 41.90 0.94
C ALA A 291 -18.47 42.72 0.75
N SER A 292 -18.62 44.01 0.51
CA SER A 292 -17.53 44.98 0.58
C SER A 292 -17.23 45.36 2.04
N LEU A 293 -16.00 45.82 2.32
CA LEU A 293 -15.60 46.32 3.64
C LEU A 293 -15.15 47.79 3.52
N PRO A 294 -15.93 48.78 4.02
CA PRO A 294 -17.20 48.64 4.74
C PRO A 294 -18.39 48.28 3.83
N PRO A 295 -19.47 47.66 4.36
CA PRO A 295 -20.64 47.29 3.57
C PRO A 295 -21.28 48.51 2.89
N GLY A 296 -21.49 48.40 1.58
CA GLY A 296 -22.09 49.45 0.75
C GLY A 296 -23.55 49.16 0.41
N ALA A 297 -24.30 50.20 0.02
CA ALA A 297 -25.66 50.04 -0.50
C ALA A 297 -25.73 49.24 -1.82
N ASP A 298 -24.58 49.02 -2.46
CA ASP A 298 -24.41 48.27 -3.71
C ASP A 298 -23.93 46.83 -3.48
N ASP A 299 -23.87 46.35 -2.23
CA ASP A 299 -23.54 44.96 -1.96
C ASP A 299 -24.73 44.06 -2.31
N PRO A 300 -24.52 43.02 -3.15
CA PRO A 300 -25.59 42.10 -3.48
C PRO A 300 -26.06 41.38 -2.21
N ASP A 301 -27.36 41.33 -1.99
CA ASP A 301 -27.94 40.53 -0.90
C ASP A 301 -27.88 39.03 -1.29
N PRO A 302 -27.01 38.23 -0.65
CA PRO A 302 -26.85 36.81 -1.00
C PRO A 302 -28.09 35.97 -0.66
N GLN A 303 -29.00 36.51 0.16
CA GLN A 303 -30.27 35.87 0.49
C GLN A 303 -31.39 36.24 -0.48
N SER A 304 -31.21 37.27 -1.32
CA SER A 304 -32.20 37.66 -2.31
C SER A 304 -32.37 36.57 -3.38
N GLU A 305 -33.62 36.36 -3.83
CA GLU A 305 -33.89 35.40 -4.91
C GLU A 305 -33.20 35.77 -6.22
N ASP A 306 -33.05 37.07 -6.48
CA ASP A 306 -32.46 37.57 -7.72
C ASP A 306 -30.97 37.24 -7.81
N PHE A 307 -30.20 37.54 -6.75
CA PHE A 307 -28.81 37.15 -6.63
C PHE A 307 -28.62 35.64 -6.83
N ARG A 308 -29.42 34.83 -6.14
CA ARG A 308 -29.35 33.36 -6.23
C ARG A 308 -29.61 32.86 -7.66
N LYS A 309 -30.56 33.47 -8.39
CA LYS A 309 -30.84 33.14 -9.80
C LYS A 309 -29.69 33.56 -10.72
N GLN A 310 -29.15 34.76 -10.55
CA GLN A 310 -27.99 35.25 -11.30
C GLN A 310 -26.77 34.35 -11.09
N LEU A 311 -26.47 33.97 -9.84
CA LEU A 311 -25.36 33.09 -9.51
C LEU A 311 -25.54 31.69 -10.10
N LEU A 312 -26.71 31.06 -9.90
CA LEU A 312 -27.00 29.71 -10.43
C LEU A 312 -26.88 29.65 -11.95
N LYS A 313 -27.27 30.72 -12.65
CA LYS A 313 -27.11 30.83 -14.10
C LYS A 313 -25.63 30.82 -14.49
N GLN A 314 -24.82 31.64 -13.84
CA GLN A 314 -23.39 31.77 -14.18
C GLN A 314 -22.58 30.52 -13.80
N VAL A 315 -22.77 29.95 -12.60
CA VAL A 315 -22.04 28.73 -12.20
C VAL A 315 -22.40 27.52 -13.06
N ARG A 316 -23.62 27.46 -13.61
CA ARG A 316 -24.01 26.37 -14.52
C ARG A 316 -23.16 26.34 -15.79
N ASP A 317 -22.76 27.50 -16.29
CA ASP A 317 -22.03 27.62 -17.55
C ASP A 317 -20.51 27.65 -17.33
N GLU A 318 -20.06 28.21 -16.21
CA GLU A 318 -18.64 28.41 -15.90
C GLU A 318 -18.01 27.29 -15.07
N TRP A 319 -18.78 26.66 -14.16
CA TRP A 319 -18.23 25.70 -13.20
C TRP A 319 -18.39 24.25 -13.62
N ARG A 320 -17.33 23.48 -13.41
CA ARG A 320 -17.26 22.04 -13.60
C ARG A 320 -16.78 21.38 -12.32
N ILE A 321 -17.11 20.11 -12.11
CA ILE A 321 -16.59 19.34 -10.98
C ILE A 321 -15.67 18.26 -11.51
N GLU A 322 -14.40 18.30 -11.12
CA GLU A 322 -13.45 17.21 -11.33
C GLU A 322 -13.39 16.36 -10.06
N TRP A 323 -13.35 15.04 -10.23
CA TRP A 323 -13.31 14.10 -9.13
C TRP A 323 -12.36 12.94 -9.39
N ILE A 324 -11.85 12.36 -8.31
CA ILE A 324 -11.11 11.11 -8.27
C ILE A 324 -11.67 10.24 -7.14
N GLY A 325 -11.81 8.94 -7.39
CA GLY A 325 -12.19 7.94 -6.39
C GLY A 325 -11.14 6.84 -6.31
N VAL A 326 -10.82 6.43 -5.09
CA VAL A 326 -9.86 5.37 -4.78
C VAL A 326 -10.57 4.28 -3.97
N GLU A 327 -10.76 3.10 -4.58
CA GLU A 327 -11.29 1.89 -3.92
C GLU A 327 -10.14 0.96 -3.55
N GLY A 328 -9.99 0.60 -2.27
CA GLY A 328 -8.91 -0.27 -1.79
C GLY A 328 -9.06 -0.67 -0.33
#